data_AF-A0AAV0PYD2-F1
#
_entry.id   AF-A0AAV0PYD2-F1
#
_cell.length_a   1.000
_cell.length_b   1.000
_cell.length_c   1.000
_cell.angle_alpha   90.00
_cell.angle_beta   90.00
_cell.angle_gamma   90.00
#
_symmetry.space_group_name_H-M   'P 1'
#
loop_
_entity.id
_entity.type
_entity.pdbx_description
1 polymer ?
#
loop_
_entity_poly.entity_id
_entity_poly.type
_entity_poly.pdbx_seq_one_letter_code
_entity_poly.pdbx_strand_id
1 'polypeptide(L)'
;MMCPYMLSTDKIELQFATNHVGHFLLTHLLLDTMKSTARESNQEGRIIIVSSEGHRLSYKEGIRFDKINNEAEYNNVRAYGQAKLANILHANELARLLKGAATTCYVALHPKVKGVTGEYFSDSNVYKPNSQAKDEELAKKLWDFSLDLINPFC
;
A
#
# COMPACT_ATOMS: atom_id res chain seq x y z
N MET A 1 -1.67 7.52 -13.61
CA MET A 1 -1.08 8.10 -14.83
C MET A 1 0.30 7.46 -14.98
N MET A 2 0.60 6.83 -16.11
CA MET A 2 1.92 6.25 -16.36
C MET A 2 2.83 7.36 -16.88
N CYS A 3 3.95 7.62 -16.21
CA CYS A 3 4.88 8.70 -16.58
C CYS A 3 6.22 8.14 -17.07
N PRO A 4 7.00 8.94 -17.82
CA PRO A 4 8.42 8.66 -18.07
C PRO A 4 9.20 8.57 -16.76
N TYR A 5 10.40 7.97 -16.82
CA TYR A 5 11.28 7.88 -15.67
C TYR A 5 11.59 9.27 -15.12
N MET A 6 11.34 9.46 -13.83
CA MET A 6 11.67 10.66 -13.07
C MET A 6 11.90 10.26 -11.62
N LEU A 7 12.70 11.06 -10.92
CA LEU A 7 12.87 10.96 -9.48
C LEU A 7 12.05 12.05 -8.78
N SER A 8 11.50 11.72 -7.62
CA SER A 8 10.95 12.70 -6.69
C SER A 8 12.05 13.60 -6.13
N THR A 9 11.65 14.63 -5.37
CA THR A 9 12.55 15.46 -4.56
C THR A 9 13.45 14.61 -3.65
N ASP A 10 12.90 13.50 -3.15
CA ASP A 10 13.55 12.57 -2.22
C ASP A 10 14.37 11.48 -2.93
N LYS A 11 14.60 11.63 -4.24
CA LYS A 11 15.41 10.70 -5.06
C LYS A 11 14.83 9.27 -5.13
N ILE A 12 13.51 9.14 -5.10
CA ILE A 12 12.79 7.87 -5.31
C ILE A 12 12.05 7.94 -6.66
N GLU A 13 11.99 6.83 -7.40
CA GLU A 13 11.24 6.74 -8.65
C GLU A 13 9.81 7.27 -8.45
N LEU A 14 9.40 8.19 -9.32
CA LEU A 14 8.26 9.05 -9.07
C LEU A 14 6.94 8.29 -8.88
N GLN A 15 6.69 7.24 -9.66
CA GLN A 15 5.45 6.47 -9.50
C GLN A 15 5.42 5.72 -8.18
N PHE A 16 6.53 5.15 -7.74
CA PHE A 16 6.64 4.49 -6.44
C PHE A 16 6.57 5.49 -5.28
N ALA A 17 7.27 6.62 -5.40
CA ALA A 17 7.28 7.69 -4.41
C ALA A 17 5.87 8.24 -4.16
N THR A 18 5.16 8.63 -5.22
CA THR A 18 3.84 9.27 -5.13
C THR A 18 2.74 8.27 -4.78
N ASN A 19 2.73 7.08 -5.40
CA ASN A 19 1.61 6.16 -5.22
C ASN A 19 1.72 5.30 -3.96
N HIS A 20 2.93 5.04 -3.46
CA HIS A 20 3.16 4.14 -2.33
C HIS A 20 3.86 4.86 -1.16
N VAL A 21 5.10 5.35 -1.33
CA VAL A 21 5.93 5.85 -0.21
C VAL A 21 5.26 7.02 0.53
N GLY A 22 4.74 8.02 -0.20
CA GLY A 22 4.04 9.15 0.42
C GLY A 22 2.78 8.73 1.18
N HIS A 23 2.02 7.74 0.67
CA HIS A 23 0.86 7.20 1.36
C HIS A 23 1.23 6.35 2.57
N PHE A 24 2.34 5.61 2.49
CA PHE A 24 2.89 4.83 3.60
C PHE A 24 3.28 5.76 4.75
N LEU A 25 4.05 6.82 4.47
CA LEU A 25 4.42 7.84 5.47
C LEU A 25 3.18 8.50 6.08
N LEU A 26 2.24 8.96 5.25
CA LEU A 26 1.00 9.58 5.73
C LEU A 26 0.21 8.66 6.65
N THR A 27 0.12 7.37 6.28
CA THR A 27 -0.56 6.36 7.10
C THR A 27 0.15 6.19 8.44
N HIS A 28 1.49 6.14 8.45
CA HIS A 28 2.28 6.00 9.67
C HIS A 28 2.12 7.20 10.62
N LEU A 29 2.17 8.43 10.08
CA LEU A 29 2.02 9.67 10.85
C LEU A 29 0.62 9.82 11.46
N LEU A 30 -0.43 9.38 10.77
CA LEU A 30 -1.81 9.50 11.24
C LEU A 30 -2.23 8.35 12.18
N LEU A 31 -1.47 7.25 12.23
CA LEU A 31 -1.93 6.02 12.84
C LEU A 31 -2.24 6.18 14.33
N ASP A 32 -1.38 6.87 15.07
CA ASP A 32 -1.57 7.06 16.50
C ASP A 32 -2.69 8.05 16.82
N THR A 33 -2.84 9.11 16.02
CA THR A 33 -4.00 10.00 16.12
C THR A 33 -5.31 9.23 15.87
N MET A 34 -5.35 8.38 14.83
CA MET A 34 -6.53 7.55 14.55
C MET A 34 -6.87 6.59 15.70
N LYS A 35 -5.85 5.96 16.31
CA LYS A 35 -6.04 5.08 17.49
C LYS A 35 -6.60 5.85 18.69
N SER A 36 -6.05 7.03 18.99
CA SER A 36 -6.53 7.87 20.09
C SER A 36 -7.97 8.31 19.86
N THR A 37 -8.27 8.83 18.67
CA THR A 37 -9.65 9.22 18.31
C THR A 37 -10.62 8.05 18.41
N ALA A 38 -10.23 6.84 17.98
CA ALA A 38 -11.08 5.66 18.08
C ALA A 38 -11.41 5.29 19.54
N ARG A 39 -10.43 5.43 20.45
CA ARG A 39 -10.63 5.21 21.90
C ARG A 39 -11.53 6.27 22.52
N GLU A 40 -11.34 7.54 22.17
CA GLU A 40 -12.08 8.66 22.75
C GLU A 40 -13.52 8.75 22.25
N SER A 41 -13.73 8.52 20.95
CA SER A 41 -15.04 8.61 20.32
C SER A 41 -15.85 7.31 20.39
N ASN A 42 -15.23 6.20 20.81
CA ASN A 42 -15.77 4.85 20.73
C ASN A 42 -16.27 4.49 19.31
N GLN A 43 -15.64 5.07 18.28
CA GLN A 43 -15.96 4.87 16.88
C GLN A 43 -14.69 4.49 16.12
N GLU A 44 -14.70 3.30 15.51
CA GLU A 44 -13.56 2.84 14.70
C GLU A 44 -13.38 3.70 13.44
N GLY A 45 -12.12 4.02 13.13
CA GLY A 45 -11.69 4.66 11.89
C GLY A 45 -11.43 3.64 10.77
N ARG A 46 -11.31 4.14 9.53
CA ARG A 46 -11.07 3.30 8.34
C ARG A 46 -9.91 3.85 7.53
N ILE A 47 -8.97 2.98 7.16
CA ILE A 47 -7.89 3.30 6.23
C ILE A 47 -8.20 2.58 4.92
N ILE A 48 -8.36 3.35 3.84
CA ILE A 48 -8.68 2.82 2.51
C ILE A 48 -7.50 3.13 1.60
N ILE A 49 -6.82 2.07 1.16
CA ILE A 49 -5.69 2.18 0.23
C ILE A 49 -6.19 1.79 -1.17
N VAL A 50 -6.05 2.72 -2.11
CA VAL A 50 -6.54 2.53 -3.48
C VAL A 50 -5.46 1.88 -4.35
N SER A 51 -5.80 0.74 -4.95
CA SER A 51 -4.97 0.04 -5.95
C SER A 51 -5.59 0.11 -7.36
N SER A 52 -5.22 -0.79 -8.28
CA SER A 52 -5.68 -0.87 -9.66
C SER A 52 -5.43 -2.26 -10.24
N GLU A 53 -6.20 -2.71 -11.24
CA GLU A 53 -5.90 -3.91 -12.04
C GLU A 53 -4.48 -3.89 -12.64
N GLY A 54 -3.90 -2.70 -12.81
CA GLY A 54 -2.50 -2.54 -13.24
C GLY A 54 -1.48 -3.27 -12.37
N HIS A 55 -1.80 -3.63 -11.11
CA HIS A 55 -0.89 -4.42 -10.26
C HIS A 55 -0.51 -5.77 -10.88
N ARG A 56 -1.37 -6.33 -11.75
CA ARG A 56 -1.10 -7.58 -12.49
C ARG A 56 0.02 -7.43 -13.53
N LEU A 57 0.32 -6.20 -13.94
CA LEU A 57 1.37 -5.87 -14.90
C LEU A 57 2.68 -5.45 -14.21
N SER A 58 2.82 -5.71 -12.91
CA SER A 58 4.09 -5.50 -12.19
C SER A 58 5.23 -6.32 -12.79
N TYR A 59 6.45 -6.04 -12.32
CA TYR A 59 7.62 -6.84 -12.69
C TYR A 59 7.45 -8.31 -12.24
N LYS A 60 8.20 -9.23 -12.84
CA LYS A 60 8.12 -10.67 -12.49
C LYS A 60 8.45 -10.89 -11.01
N GLU A 61 9.36 -10.09 -10.49
CA GLU A 61 9.82 -10.06 -9.11
C GLU A 61 8.80 -9.43 -8.15
N GLY A 62 7.74 -8.81 -8.68
CA GLY A 62 6.75 -8.04 -7.93
C GLY A 62 7.29 -6.66 -7.59
N ILE A 63 8.11 -6.59 -6.53
CA ILE A 63 8.79 -5.37 -6.09
C ILE A 63 10.29 -5.50 -6.33
N ARG A 64 10.87 -4.56 -7.09
CA ARG A 64 12.30 -4.51 -7.39
C ARG A 64 13.04 -3.64 -6.38
N PHE A 65 13.19 -4.15 -5.15
CA PHE A 65 13.81 -3.44 -4.02
C PHE A 65 15.16 -2.79 -4.37
N ASP A 66 16.09 -3.55 -4.95
CA ASP A 66 17.44 -3.07 -5.26
C ASP A 66 17.52 -2.26 -6.57
N LYS A 67 16.41 -2.17 -7.31
CA LYS A 67 16.36 -1.54 -8.64
C LYS A 67 15.22 -0.54 -8.77
N ILE A 68 14.73 -0.02 -7.65
CA ILE A 68 13.57 0.88 -7.62
C ILE A 68 13.81 2.13 -8.48
N ASN A 69 15.05 2.64 -8.49
CA ASN A 69 15.51 3.81 -9.23
C ASN A 69 16.32 3.46 -10.50
N ASN A 70 16.21 2.23 -11.01
CA ASN A 70 17.00 1.84 -12.19
C ASN A 70 16.34 2.37 -13.48
N GLU A 71 16.88 3.46 -14.00
CA GLU A 71 16.43 4.11 -15.24
C GLU A 71 16.58 3.21 -16.48
N ALA A 72 17.71 2.51 -16.62
CA ALA A 72 18.01 1.68 -17.79
C ALA A 72 17.02 0.51 -17.95
N GLU A 73 16.49 0.01 -16.84
CA GLU A 73 15.50 -1.07 -16.80
C GLU A 73 14.08 -0.53 -16.49
N TYR A 74 13.85 0.77 -16.65
CA TYR A 74 12.56 1.39 -16.37
C TYR A 74 11.51 1.02 -17.42
N ASN A 75 10.33 0.66 -16.96
CA ASN A 75 9.15 0.48 -17.81
C ASN A 75 7.96 1.13 -17.10
N ASN A 76 7.40 2.17 -17.69
CA ASN A 76 6.34 2.98 -17.08
C ASN A 76 5.10 2.16 -16.65
N VAL A 77 4.71 1.16 -17.44
CA VAL A 77 3.58 0.25 -17.12
C VAL A 77 3.93 -0.63 -15.93
N ARG A 78 5.11 -1.25 -15.93
CA ARG A 78 5.54 -2.14 -14.84
C ARG A 78 5.85 -1.39 -13.56
N ALA A 79 6.41 -0.19 -13.64
CA ALA A 79 6.64 0.69 -12.49
C ALA A 79 5.30 1.11 -11.85
N TYR A 80 4.31 1.49 -12.66
CA TYR A 80 2.95 1.73 -12.17
C TYR A 80 2.36 0.47 -11.51
N GLY A 81 2.47 -0.68 -12.18
CA GLY A 81 1.98 -1.95 -11.67
C GLY A 81 2.63 -2.34 -10.34
N GLN A 82 3.95 -2.18 -10.22
CA GLN A 82 4.69 -2.38 -8.98
C GLN A 82 4.18 -1.45 -7.86
N ALA A 83 3.96 -0.17 -8.12
CA ALA A 83 3.44 0.75 -7.13
C ALA A 83 2.01 0.39 -6.68
N LYS A 84 1.18 -0.13 -7.59
CA LYS A 84 -0.17 -0.60 -7.25
C LYS A 84 -0.18 -1.97 -6.54
N LEU A 85 0.79 -2.83 -6.85
CA LEU A 85 1.04 -4.05 -6.06
C LEU A 85 1.50 -3.68 -4.64
N ALA A 86 2.38 -2.69 -4.50
CA ALA A 86 2.85 -2.20 -3.20
C ALA A 86 1.69 -1.72 -2.32
N ASN A 87 0.71 -1.03 -2.89
CA ASN A 87 -0.51 -0.62 -2.17
C ASN A 87 -1.32 -1.80 -1.61
N ILE A 88 -1.40 -2.92 -2.33
CA ILE A 88 -2.09 -4.13 -1.84
C ILE A 88 -1.31 -4.76 -0.70
N LEU A 89 0.00 -4.95 -0.90
CA LEU A 89 0.89 -5.53 0.10
C LEU A 89 0.92 -4.70 1.40
N HIS A 90 0.94 -3.36 1.27
CA HIS A 90 0.83 -2.43 2.39
C HIS A 90 -0.47 -2.61 3.15
N ALA A 91 -1.62 -2.67 2.46
CA ALA A 91 -2.90 -2.89 3.12
C ALA A 91 -2.96 -4.21 3.88
N ASN A 92 -2.37 -5.28 3.32
CA ASN A 92 -2.31 -6.59 3.97
C ASN A 92 -1.49 -6.56 5.25
N GLU A 93 -0.29 -6.01 5.16
CA GLU A 93 0.63 -5.98 6.30
C GLU A 93 0.13 -5.03 7.39
N LEU A 94 -0.43 -3.88 7.01
CA LEU A 94 -1.10 -2.97 7.94
C LEU A 94 -2.25 -3.68 8.68
N ALA A 95 -3.10 -4.41 7.95
CA ALA A 95 -4.19 -5.17 8.56
C ALA A 95 -3.68 -6.28 9.48
N ARG A 96 -2.58 -6.96 9.11
CA ARG A 96 -1.94 -8.00 9.93
C ARG A 96 -1.40 -7.41 11.25
N LEU A 97 -0.66 -6.31 11.17
CA LEU A 97 -0.07 -5.62 12.32
C LEU A 97 -1.16 -5.06 13.25
N LEU A 98 -2.23 -4.48 12.70
CA LEU A 98 -3.32 -3.91 13.50
C LEU A 98 -4.22 -4.97 14.15
N LYS A 99 -4.45 -6.12 13.48
CA LYS A 99 -5.07 -7.30 14.11
C LYS A 99 -4.24 -7.83 15.29
N GLY A 100 -2.91 -7.81 15.16
CA GLY A 100 -2.00 -8.10 16.28
C GLY A 100 -2.05 -7.05 17.41
N ALA A 101 -2.44 -5.81 17.09
CA ALA A 101 -2.50 -4.67 18.00
C ALA A 101 -3.92 -4.32 18.51
N ALA A 102 -4.84 -5.30 18.55
CA ALA A 102 -6.21 -5.15 19.06
C ALA A 102 -7.03 -4.01 18.44
N THR A 103 -6.70 -3.56 17.21
CA THR A 103 -7.41 -2.46 16.53
C THR A 103 -7.85 -2.93 15.15
N THR A 104 -9.15 -2.96 14.89
CA THR A 104 -9.70 -3.46 13.64
C THR A 104 -9.75 -2.37 12.57
N CYS A 105 -9.13 -2.61 11.41
CA CYS A 105 -8.92 -1.63 10.34
C CYS A 105 -9.64 -2.09 9.07
N TYR A 106 -10.73 -1.41 8.66
CA TYR A 106 -11.66 -1.98 7.67
C TYR A 106 -12.24 -1.03 6.61
N VAL A 107 -12.79 -1.65 5.55
CA VAL A 107 -13.18 -1.12 4.23
C VAL A 107 -14.41 -0.19 4.25
N ALA A 108 -14.50 0.64 3.19
CA ALA A 108 -15.36 1.79 2.89
C ALA A 108 -16.89 1.74 3.18
N LEU A 109 -17.47 2.94 3.16
CA LEU A 109 -18.72 3.45 3.72
C LEU A 109 -20.05 2.88 3.17
N HIS A 110 -20.06 1.72 2.48
CA HIS A 110 -21.30 1.17 1.92
C HIS A 110 -21.98 0.17 2.89
N PRO A 111 -23.31 0.23 3.12
CA PRO A 111 -24.01 -0.68 4.04
C PRO A 111 -23.78 -2.18 3.73
N LYS A 112 -23.66 -2.53 2.44
CA LYS A 112 -23.38 -3.92 1.99
C LYS A 112 -22.00 -4.47 2.38
N VAL A 113 -21.06 -3.64 2.82
CA VAL A 113 -19.74 -4.07 3.30
C VAL A 113 -19.57 -3.84 4.80
N LYS A 114 -20.67 -3.56 5.51
CA LYS A 114 -20.68 -3.47 6.98
C LYS A 114 -20.27 -4.83 7.56
N GLY A 115 -19.15 -4.88 8.26
CA GLY A 115 -18.60 -6.11 8.84
C GLY A 115 -17.75 -6.95 7.88
N VAL A 116 -17.48 -6.48 6.65
CA VAL A 116 -16.59 -7.17 5.70
C VAL A 116 -15.16 -6.65 5.85
N THR A 117 -14.22 -7.58 6.01
CA THR A 117 -12.89 -7.31 6.53
C THR A 117 -11.80 -8.03 5.73
N GLY A 118 -10.73 -7.34 5.32
CA GLY A 118 -9.62 -7.98 4.60
C GLY A 118 -9.94 -8.41 3.17
N GLU A 119 -11.05 -7.94 2.61
CA GLU A 119 -11.44 -8.20 1.23
C GLU A 119 -10.95 -7.10 0.29
N TYR A 120 -10.67 -7.48 -0.95
CA TYR A 120 -10.40 -6.53 -2.04
C TYR A 120 -11.67 -6.28 -2.82
N PHE A 121 -11.86 -5.05 -3.30
CA PHE A 121 -13.01 -4.68 -4.10
C PHE A 121 -12.57 -4.06 -5.42
N SER A 122 -13.22 -4.47 -6.52
CA SER A 122 -13.11 -3.88 -7.85
C SER A 122 -14.51 -3.78 -8.44
N ASP A 123 -14.89 -2.63 -8.99
CA ASP A 123 -16.25 -2.35 -9.48
C ASP A 123 -17.36 -2.77 -8.50
N SER A 124 -17.16 -2.45 -7.21
CA SER A 124 -18.06 -2.80 -6.09
C SER A 124 -18.25 -4.30 -5.83
N ASN A 125 -17.45 -5.18 -6.44
CA ASN A 125 -17.48 -6.63 -6.23
C ASN A 125 -16.23 -7.12 -5.50
N VAL A 126 -16.37 -8.20 -4.72
CA VAL A 126 -15.22 -8.88 -4.09
C VAL A 126 -14.29 -9.39 -5.18
N TYR A 127 -13.02 -9.07 -5.02
CA TYR A 127 -12.00 -9.26 -6.03
C TYR A 127 -10.89 -10.19 -5.53
N LYS A 128 -10.43 -11.09 -6.39
CA LYS A 128 -9.30 -11.99 -6.10
C LYS A 128 -8.03 -11.44 -6.77
N PRO A 129 -7.08 -10.89 -6.00
CA PRO A 129 -5.82 -10.41 -6.57
C PRO A 129 -4.90 -11.58 -6.93
N ASN A 130 -3.81 -11.28 -7.63
CA ASN A 130 -2.82 -12.27 -8.06
C ASN A 130 -2.03 -12.88 -6.89
N SER A 131 -1.18 -13.88 -7.16
CA SER A 131 -0.40 -14.58 -6.12
C SER A 131 0.57 -13.66 -5.39
N GLN A 132 1.26 -12.77 -6.11
CA GLN A 132 2.19 -11.80 -5.53
C GLN A 132 1.49 -10.90 -4.52
N ALA A 133 0.26 -10.47 -4.79
CA ALA A 133 -0.53 -9.65 -3.87
C ALA A 133 -0.96 -10.37 -2.58
N LYS A 134 -0.83 -11.71 -2.53
CA LYS A 134 -1.13 -12.54 -1.35
C LYS A 134 0.14 -13.04 -0.65
N ASP A 135 1.31 -12.64 -1.13
CA ASP A 135 2.59 -13.07 -0.59
C ASP A 135 2.91 -12.30 0.71
N GLU A 136 2.80 -13.00 1.85
CA GLU A 136 3.03 -12.41 3.17
C GLU A 136 4.50 -12.00 3.39
N GLU A 137 5.45 -12.77 2.86
CA GLU A 137 6.87 -12.46 3.02
C GLU A 137 7.27 -11.25 2.17
N LEU A 138 6.70 -11.15 0.96
CA LEU A 138 6.84 -9.95 0.13
C LEU A 138 6.22 -8.72 0.81
N ALA A 139 5.08 -8.88 1.49
CA ALA A 139 4.41 -7.80 2.21
C ALA A 139 5.26 -7.28 3.39
N LYS A 140 5.82 -8.17 4.20
CA LYS A 140 6.76 -7.82 5.28
C LYS A 140 8.01 -7.14 4.75
N LYS A 141 8.63 -7.72 3.70
CA LYS A 141 9.81 -7.13 3.07
C LYS A 141 9.53 -5.73 2.51
N LEU A 142 8.35 -5.52 1.91
CA LEU A 142 7.91 -4.20 1.47
C LEU A 142 7.73 -3.24 2.64
N TRP A 143 7.16 -3.70 3.74
CA TRP A 143 6.98 -2.88 4.94
C TRP A 143 8.31 -2.38 5.48
N ASP A 144 9.28 -3.26 5.68
CA ASP A 144 10.62 -2.90 6.17
C ASP A 144 11.33 -1.95 5.21
N PHE A 145 11.32 -2.27 3.90
CA PHE A 145 11.86 -1.38 2.88
C PHE A 145 11.20 0.01 2.88
N SER A 146 9.89 0.06 3.12
CA SER A 146 9.16 1.34 3.16
C SER A 146 9.51 2.13 4.42
N LEU A 147 9.72 1.47 5.55
CA LEU A 147 10.23 2.10 6.78
C LEU A 147 11.62 2.71 6.54
N ASP A 148 12.53 1.97 5.91
CA ASP A 148 13.87 2.47 5.59
C ASP A 148 13.82 3.72 4.70
N LEU A 149 12.92 3.74 3.71
CA LEU A 149 12.72 4.89 2.83
C LEU A 149 12.15 6.11 3.54
N ILE A 150 11.33 5.92 4.59
CA ILE A 150 10.73 7.04 5.32
C ILE A 150 11.51 7.48 6.56
N ASN A 151 12.49 6.71 7.00
CA ASN A 151 13.30 7.01 8.18
C ASN A 151 13.91 8.43 8.18
N PRO A 152 14.33 9.03 7.05
CA PRO A 152 14.79 10.41 7.02
C PRO A 152 13.74 11.47 7.39
N PHE A 153 12.45 11.11 7.46
CA PHE A 153 11.33 12.01 7.76
C PHE A 153 10.72 11.80 9.14
N CYS A 154 11.21 10.82 9.91
CA CYS A 154 10.71 10.45 11.24
C CYS A 154 11.65 10.89 12.36
#